data_AF-A0A495KU70-F1
#
_entry.id   AF-A0A495KU70-F1
#
_cell.length_a   1.000
_cell.length_b   1.000
_cell.length_c   1.000
_cell.angle_alpha   90.00
_cell.angle_beta   90.00
_cell.angle_gamma   90.00
#
_symmetry.space_group_name_H-M   'P 1'
#
loop_
_entity.id
_entity.type
_entity.pdbx_description
1 polymer ?
#
loop_
_entity_poly.entity_id
_entity_poly.type
_entity_poly.pdbx_seq_one_letter_code
_entity_poly.pdbx_strand_id
1 'polypeptide(L)'
;MRAIAVIAGRVFARPKPPTEAEIADRARARHAQELATAYEKAIAQELAARGRAVHLYRTEGESQASRRAVREHTSAERYREDMGTTLFQLRAHRTITIR
;
A
#
# COMPACT_ATOMS: atom_id res chain seq x y z
N MET A 1 -2.33 -27.01 42.45
CA MET A 1 -0.89 -26.90 42.09
C MET A 1 -0.52 -27.28 40.65
N ARG A 2 -1.47 -27.48 39.70
CA ARG A 2 -1.15 -27.73 38.28
C ARG A 2 -1.16 -26.47 37.39
N ALA A 3 -2.00 -25.49 37.72
CA ALA A 3 -2.14 -24.26 36.91
C ALA A 3 -0.86 -23.39 36.91
N ILE A 4 -0.17 -23.28 38.05
CA ILE A 4 1.06 -22.49 38.18
C ILE A 4 2.19 -23.06 37.30
N ALA A 5 2.30 -24.40 37.23
CA ALA A 5 3.32 -25.07 36.40
C ALA A 5 3.06 -24.89 34.89
N VAL A 6 1.79 -24.86 34.46
CA VAL A 6 1.42 -24.62 33.05
C VAL A 6 1.71 -23.17 32.65
N ILE A 7 1.42 -22.21 33.52
CA ILE A 7 1.71 -20.79 33.28
C ILE A 7 3.23 -20.58 33.24
N ALA A 8 3.98 -21.14 34.19
CA ALA A 8 5.44 -21.07 34.20
C ALA A 8 6.04 -21.71 32.93
N GLY A 9 5.57 -22.89 32.51
CA GLY A 9 6.04 -23.55 31.29
C GLY A 9 5.79 -22.73 30.01
N ARG A 10 4.69 -21.98 29.94
CA ARG A 10 4.40 -21.07 28.80
C ARG A 10 5.22 -19.77 28.83
N VAL A 11 5.51 -19.24 30.02
CA VAL A 11 6.27 -18.00 30.22
C VAL A 11 7.78 -18.23 30.05
N PHE A 12 8.28 -19.43 30.40
CA PHE A 12 9.70 -19.79 30.29
C PHE A 12 10.06 -20.59 29.03
N ALA A 13 9.09 -20.99 28.20
CA ALA A 13 9.38 -21.56 26.88
C ALA A 13 9.93 -20.44 25.98
N ARG A 14 11.22 -20.53 25.63
CA ARG A 14 11.79 -19.67 24.58
C ARG A 14 10.92 -19.79 23.33
N PRO A 15 10.50 -18.68 22.70
CA PRO A 15 9.73 -18.75 21.47
C PRO A 15 10.53 -19.55 20.46
N LYS A 16 9.90 -20.56 19.85
CA LYS A 16 10.51 -21.35 18.79
C LYS A 16 10.98 -20.38 17.69
N PRO A 17 12.22 -20.51 17.17
CA PRO A 17 12.66 -19.64 16.09
C PRO A 17 11.72 -19.80 14.90
N PRO A 18 11.40 -18.70 14.20
CA PRO A 18 10.49 -18.74 13.08
C PRO A 18 11.06 -19.63 11.98
N THR A 19 10.19 -20.38 11.33
CA THR A 19 10.55 -21.18 10.15
C THR A 19 10.81 -20.28 8.94
N GLU A 20 11.54 -20.78 7.94
CA GLU A 20 11.76 -20.04 6.68
C GLU A 20 10.44 -19.61 6.02
N ALA A 21 9.42 -20.48 6.08
CA ALA A 21 8.08 -20.17 5.59
C ALA A 21 7.45 -18.98 6.33
N GLU A 22 7.53 -18.93 7.67
CA GLU A 22 7.03 -17.81 8.47
C GLU A 22 7.79 -16.51 8.19
N ILE A 23 9.09 -16.59 7.92
CA ILE A 23 9.90 -15.42 7.53
C ILE A 23 9.46 -14.90 6.16
N ALA A 24 9.29 -15.79 5.18
CA ALA A 24 8.81 -15.45 3.85
C ALA A 24 7.40 -14.84 3.89
N ASP A 25 6.50 -15.38 4.71
CA ASP A 25 5.15 -14.84 4.90
C ASP A 25 5.17 -13.43 5.52
N ARG A 26 6.02 -13.21 6.53
CA ARG A 26 6.22 -11.87 7.10
C ARG A 26 6.76 -10.88 6.09
N ALA A 27 7.74 -11.29 5.27
CA ALA A 27 8.30 -10.43 4.22
C ALA A 27 7.23 -10.06 3.18
N ARG A 28 6.44 -11.03 2.73
CA ARG A 28 5.30 -10.80 1.81
C ARG A 28 4.24 -9.88 2.43
N ALA A 29 3.92 -10.05 3.71
CA ALA A 29 2.97 -9.19 4.41
C ALA A 29 3.47 -7.74 4.53
N ARG A 30 4.75 -7.54 4.84
CA ARG A 30 5.36 -6.19 4.86
C ARG A 30 5.32 -5.55 3.49
N HIS A 31 5.71 -6.28 2.45
CA HIS A 31 5.68 -5.77 1.08
C HIS A 31 4.26 -5.35 0.66
N ALA A 32 3.23 -6.13 1.02
CA ALA A 32 1.84 -5.76 0.77
C ALA A 32 1.41 -4.48 1.49
N GLN A 33 1.89 -4.28 2.72
CA GLN A 33 1.61 -3.08 3.51
C GLN A 33 2.33 -1.85 2.93
N GLU A 34 3.58 -2.00 2.50
CA GLU A 34 4.34 -0.96 1.82
C GLU A 34 3.64 -0.53 0.52
N LEU A 35 3.19 -1.49 -0.29
CA LEU A 35 2.44 -1.22 -1.51
C LEU A 35 1.08 -0.55 -1.25
N ALA A 36 0.36 -0.97 -0.21
CA ALA A 36 -0.88 -0.29 0.18
C ALA A 36 -0.62 1.17 0.57
N THR A 37 0.44 1.43 1.34
CA THR A 37 0.84 2.78 1.73
C THR A 37 1.27 3.61 0.52
N ALA A 38 1.99 3.02 -0.42
CA ALA A 38 2.38 3.66 -1.67
C ALA A 38 1.17 4.01 -2.54
N TYR A 39 0.17 3.12 -2.62
CA TYR A 39 -1.07 3.36 -3.34
C TYR A 39 -1.88 4.51 -2.72
N GLU A 40 -1.98 4.58 -1.39
CA GLU A 40 -2.62 5.71 -0.69
C GLU A 40 -1.92 7.05 -1.00
N LYS A 41 -0.58 7.06 -1.04
CA LYS A 41 0.20 8.24 -1.45
C LYS A 41 -0.07 8.62 -2.91
N ALA A 42 -0.19 7.64 -3.79
CA ALA A 42 -0.50 7.87 -5.20
C ALA A 42 -1.89 8.51 -5.38
N ILE A 43 -2.89 8.09 -4.59
CA ILE A 43 -4.22 8.73 -4.55
C ILE A 43 -4.07 10.20 -4.13
N ALA A 44 -3.38 10.47 -3.02
CA ALA A 44 -3.20 11.84 -2.53
C ALA A 44 -2.49 12.73 -3.57
N GLN A 45 -1.49 12.19 -4.27
CA GLN A 45 -0.77 12.89 -5.33
C GLN A 45 -1.65 13.21 -6.54
N GLU A 46 -2.47 12.25 -6.99
CA GLU A 46 -3.44 12.45 -8.08
C GLU A 46 -4.45 13.53 -7.72
N LEU A 47 -5.05 13.47 -6.52
CA LEU A 47 -5.99 14.47 -6.04
C LEU A 47 -5.37 15.87 -5.95
N ALA A 48 -4.13 15.98 -5.47
CA ALA A 48 -3.42 17.25 -5.44
C ALA A 48 -3.13 17.80 -6.85
N ALA A 49 -2.73 16.93 -7.79
CA ALA A 49 -2.49 17.32 -9.18
C ALA A 49 -3.78 17.76 -9.88
N ARG A 50 -4.89 17.05 -9.65
CA ARG A 50 -6.23 17.42 -10.12
C ARG A 50 -6.66 18.77 -9.59
N GLY A 51 -6.49 19.00 -8.28
CA GLY A 51 -6.79 20.28 -7.64
C GLY A 51 -6.01 21.44 -8.26
N ARG A 52 -4.70 21.26 -8.50
CA ARG A 52 -3.87 22.25 -9.20
C ARG A 52 -4.32 22.51 -10.63
N ALA A 53 -4.62 21.46 -11.40
CA ALA A 53 -5.10 21.60 -12.77
C ALA A 53 -6.40 22.41 -12.85
N VAL A 54 -7.37 22.09 -11.99
CA VAL A 54 -8.65 22.82 -11.89
C VAL A 54 -8.42 24.26 -11.45
N HIS A 55 -7.58 24.49 -10.44
CA HIS A 55 -7.28 25.82 -9.95
C HIS A 55 -6.67 26.71 -11.05
N LEU A 56 -5.61 26.24 -11.70
CA LEU A 56 -4.91 26.97 -12.76
C LEU A 56 -5.81 27.25 -13.96
N TYR A 57 -6.64 26.29 -14.37
CA TYR A 57 -7.58 26.53 -15.45
C TYR A 57 -8.62 27.61 -15.08
N ARG A 58 -9.08 27.63 -13.83
CA ARG A 58 -10.02 28.67 -13.35
C ARG A 58 -9.38 30.06 -13.24
N THR A 59 -8.13 30.14 -12.80
CA THR A 59 -7.45 31.42 -12.57
C THR A 59 -6.81 32.00 -13.83
N GLU A 60 -6.29 31.14 -14.72
CA GLU A 60 -5.50 31.55 -15.89
C GLU A 60 -6.14 31.16 -17.24
N GLY A 61 -7.20 30.34 -17.24
CA GLY A 61 -7.79 29.82 -18.48
C GLY A 61 -6.86 28.84 -19.21
N GLU A 62 -6.90 28.86 -20.55
CA GLU A 62 -6.06 28.00 -21.42
C GLU A 62 -4.60 28.47 -21.54
N SER A 63 -3.93 28.64 -20.39
CA SER A 63 -2.52 28.95 -20.32
C SER A 63 -1.61 27.74 -20.60
N GLN A 64 -0.31 27.99 -20.77
CA GLN A 64 0.68 26.90 -20.86
C GLN A 64 0.78 26.15 -19.51
N ALA A 65 0.61 26.86 -18.40
CA ALA A 65 0.67 26.29 -17.06
C ALA A 65 -0.54 25.39 -16.77
N SER A 66 -1.76 25.80 -17.14
CA SER A 66 -2.95 24.95 -16.99
C SER A 66 -2.83 23.67 -17.83
N ARG A 67 -2.36 23.77 -19.08
CA ARG A 67 -2.07 22.59 -19.93
C ARG A 67 -1.02 21.66 -19.33
N ARG A 68 0.03 22.20 -18.70
CA ARG A 68 1.05 21.40 -18.02
C ARG A 68 0.45 20.68 -16.81
N ALA A 69 -0.33 21.38 -15.99
CA ALA A 69 -0.95 20.80 -14.81
C ALA A 69 -1.95 19.69 -15.15
N VAL A 70 -2.69 19.82 -16.26
CA VAL A 70 -3.54 18.73 -16.78
C VAL A 70 -2.70 17.50 -17.14
N ARG A 71 -1.57 17.67 -17.85
CA ARG A 71 -0.68 16.54 -18.16
C ARG A 71 -0.12 15.88 -16.90
N GLU A 72 0.25 16.67 -15.90
CA GLU A 72 0.74 16.16 -14.61
C GLU A 72 -0.36 15.35 -13.88
N HIS A 73 -1.60 15.83 -13.89
CA HIS A 73 -2.74 15.09 -13.37
C HIS A 73 -2.95 13.76 -14.11
N THR A 74 -2.96 13.76 -15.45
CA THR A 74 -3.11 12.53 -16.24
C THR A 74 -1.99 11.51 -15.95
N SER A 75 -0.75 11.96 -15.80
CA SER A 75 0.37 11.08 -15.42
C SER A 75 0.19 10.51 -14.01
N ALA A 76 -0.27 11.33 -13.05
CA ALA A 76 -0.52 10.88 -11.68
C ALA A 76 -1.71 9.90 -11.61
N GLU A 77 -2.75 10.11 -12.42
CA GLU A 77 -3.88 9.20 -12.56
C GLU A 77 -3.45 7.82 -13.06
N ARG A 78 -2.67 7.76 -14.15
CA ARG A 78 -2.12 6.50 -14.67
C ARG A 78 -1.26 5.79 -13.64
N TYR A 79 -0.38 6.53 -12.96
CA TYR A 79 0.47 5.96 -11.91
C TYR A 79 -0.36 5.35 -10.75
N ARG A 80 -1.42 6.05 -10.32
CA ARG A 80 -2.35 5.53 -9.32
C ARG A 80 -3.03 4.24 -9.82
N GLU A 81 -3.48 4.19 -11.06
CA GLU A 81 -4.12 3.00 -11.65
C GLU A 81 -3.18 1.79 -11.72
N ASP A 82 -1.93 1.99 -12.14
CA ASP A 82 -0.90 0.95 -12.18
C ASP A 82 -0.60 0.39 -10.78
N MET A 83 -0.50 1.28 -9.78
CA MET A 83 -0.33 0.88 -8.37
C MET A 83 -1.56 0.11 -7.84
N GLY A 84 -2.77 0.55 -8.20
CA GLY A 84 -4.01 -0.14 -7.84
C GLY A 84 -4.09 -1.55 -8.42
N THR A 85 -3.70 -1.70 -9.70
CA THR A 85 -3.61 -3.00 -10.38
C THR A 85 -2.61 -3.92 -9.69
N THR A 86 -1.43 -3.41 -9.35
CA THR A 86 -0.39 -4.16 -8.63
C THR A 86 -0.88 -4.63 -7.27
N LEU A 87 -1.53 -3.76 -6.50
CA LEU A 87 -2.08 -4.10 -5.19
C LEU A 87 -3.21 -5.14 -5.30
N PHE A 88 -4.08 -5.02 -6.31
CA PHE A 88 -5.14 -5.99 -6.57
C PHE A 88 -4.57 -7.37 -6.87
N GLN A 89 -3.58 -7.46 -7.77
CA GLN A 89 -2.92 -8.71 -8.11
C GLN A 89 -2.29 -9.35 -6.87
N LEU A 90 -1.60 -8.57 -6.03
CA LEU A 90 -0.99 -9.08 -4.81
C LEU A 90 -2.03 -9.64 -3.83
N ARG A 91 -3.17 -8.95 -3.66
CA ARG A 91 -4.27 -9.44 -2.82
C ARG A 91 -4.93 -10.69 -3.38
N ALA A 92 -5.15 -10.75 -4.70
CA ALA A 92 -5.74 -11.92 -5.35
C ALA A 92 -4.88 -13.18 -5.17
N HIS A 93 -3.55 -13.06 -5.31
CA HIS A 93 -2.63 -14.16 -5.04
C HIS A 93 -2.70 -14.64 -3.59
N ARG A 94 -2.89 -13.74 -2.62
CA ARG A 94 -3.09 -14.11 -1.21
C ARG A 94 -4.40 -14.88 -1.00
N THR A 95 -5.48 -14.53 -1.69
CA THR A 95 -6.77 -15.22 -1.56
C THR A 95 -6.72 -16.64 -2.13
N ILE A 96 -5.94 -16.87 -3.19
CA ILE A 96 -5.79 -18.20 -3.81
C ILE A 96 -4.96 -19.14 -2.92
N THR A 97 -3.90 -18.66 -2.26
CA THR A 97 -3.04 -19.49 -1.39
C THR A 97 -3.70 -19.88 -0.05
N ILE A 98 -4.77 -19.17 0.36
CA ILE A 98 -5.49 -19.44 1.63
C ILE A 98 -6.63 -20.47 1.43
N ARG A 99 -6.85 -20.98 0.20
CA ARG A 99 -7.90 -21.96 -0.11
C ARG A 99 -7.38 -23.38 -0.25
#